data_AF-A0A4R9LVZ8-F1
#
_entry.id   AF-A0A4R9LVZ8-F1
#
_cell.length_a   1.000
_cell.length_b   1.000
_cell.length_c   1.000
_cell.angle_alpha   90.00
_cell.angle_beta   90.00
_cell.angle_gamma   90.00
#
_symmetry.space_group_name_H-M   'P 1'
#
loop_
_entity.id
_entity.type
_entity.pdbx_description
1 polymer ?
#
loop_
_entity_poly.entity_id
_entity_poly.type
_entity_poly.pdbx_seq_one_letter_code
_entity_poly.pdbx_strand_id
1 'polypeptide(L)'
;MKNQKLIILTDSISALIAGLFTLALSSKISDWYQWPDELTLFMGFINIMYGCYSGFISIRLLSGNFILKENVIILILANCLWAGHCFTQIWYLQNISSIYGLSQLGFEGIYVIGLAYLEAKFLLPYLK
;
A
#
# COMPACT_ATOMS: atom_id res chain seq x y z
N MET A 1 -12.65 11.40 14.68
CA MET A 1 -11.20 11.48 14.94
C MET A 1 -10.54 10.17 15.35
N LYS A 2 -11.03 9.42 16.36
CA LYS A 2 -10.35 8.19 16.82
C LYS A 2 -10.20 7.13 15.71
N ASN A 3 -11.26 6.89 14.94
CA ASN A 3 -11.25 5.90 13.86
C ASN A 3 -10.35 6.32 12.68
N GLN A 4 -10.27 7.61 12.37
CA GLN A 4 -9.40 8.14 11.30
C GLN A 4 -7.91 7.95 11.61
N LYS A 5 -7.52 8.30 12.83
CA LYS A 5 -6.14 8.11 13.32
C LYS A 5 -5.75 6.64 13.26
N LEU A 6 -6.69 5.75 13.60
CA LEU A 6 -6.44 4.31 13.57
C LEU A 6 -6.28 3.77 12.13
N ILE A 7 -7.06 4.26 11.16
CA ILE A 7 -6.94 3.84 9.74
C ILE A 7 -5.53 4.14 9.22
N ILE A 8 -5.08 5.40 9.26
CA ILE A 8 -3.77 5.77 8.71
C ILE A 8 -2.61 5.15 9.50
N LEU A 9 -2.74 5.04 10.82
CA LEU A 9 -1.69 4.40 11.63
C LEU A 9 -1.55 2.91 11.27
N THR A 10 -2.67 2.21 11.13
CA THR A 10 -2.67 0.79 10.74
C THR A 10 -2.10 0.63 9.34
N ASP A 11 -2.52 1.47 8.41
CA ASP A 11 -2.02 1.50 7.03
C ASP A 11 -0.50 1.71 6.99
N SER A 12 0.01 2.74 7.67
CA SER A 12 1.45 3.03 7.77
C SER A 12 2.25 1.86 8.34
N ILE A 13 1.81 1.30 9.47
CA ILE A 13 2.51 0.18 10.11
C ILE A 13 2.49 -1.05 9.19
N SER A 14 1.34 -1.38 8.61
CA SER A 14 1.21 -2.51 7.70
C SER A 14 2.11 -2.36 6.48
N ALA A 15 2.14 -1.18 5.85
CA ALA A 15 2.99 -0.92 4.69
C ALA A 15 4.48 -0.98 5.04
N LEU A 16 4.91 -0.41 6.18
CA LEU A 16 6.30 -0.49 6.62
C LEU A 16 6.72 -1.94 6.91
N ILE A 17 5.87 -2.70 7.61
CA ILE A 17 6.13 -4.11 7.90
C ILE A 17 6.21 -4.89 6.57
N ALA A 18 5.21 -4.77 5.71
CA ALA A 18 5.18 -5.43 4.41
C ALA A 18 6.43 -5.09 3.58
N GLY A 19 6.81 -3.82 3.52
CA GLY A 19 8.01 -3.37 2.80
C GLY A 19 9.30 -3.96 3.38
N LEU A 20 9.49 -3.91 4.69
CA LEU A 20 10.68 -4.45 5.36
C LEU A 20 10.80 -5.96 5.16
N PHE A 21 9.71 -6.70 5.37
CA PHE A 21 9.69 -8.16 5.15
C PHE A 21 9.91 -8.51 3.69
N THR A 22 9.29 -7.79 2.77
CA THR A 22 9.45 -8.03 1.32
C THR A 22 10.89 -7.80 0.88
N LEU A 23 11.56 -6.76 1.36
CA LEU A 23 12.96 -6.50 1.04
C LEU A 23 13.89 -7.55 1.68
N ALA A 24 13.67 -7.86 2.97
CA ALA A 24 14.50 -8.80 3.72
C ALA A 24 14.43 -10.23 3.17
N LEU A 25 13.29 -10.61 2.58
CA LEU A 25 13.05 -11.94 2.01
C LEU A 25 12.89 -11.91 0.48
N SER A 26 13.39 -10.87 -0.17
CA SER A 26 13.12 -10.57 -1.59
C SER A 26 13.38 -11.75 -2.52
N SER A 27 14.56 -12.38 -2.46
CA SER A 27 14.89 -13.54 -3.29
C SER A 27 13.95 -14.73 -3.05
N LYS A 28 13.67 -15.06 -1.78
CA LYS A 28 12.78 -16.16 -1.42
C LYS A 28 11.33 -15.93 -1.87
N ILE A 29 10.86 -14.69 -1.76
CA ILE A 29 9.51 -14.30 -2.19
C ILE A 29 9.43 -14.40 -3.72
N SER A 30 10.43 -13.88 -4.42
CA SER A 30 10.54 -13.94 -5.87
C SER A 30 10.54 -15.38 -6.40
N ASP A 31 11.35 -16.26 -5.78
CA ASP A 31 11.40 -17.68 -6.11
C ASP A 31 10.04 -18.37 -5.89
N TRP A 32 9.36 -18.07 -4.78
CA TRP A 32 8.07 -18.68 -4.45
C TRP A 32 6.95 -18.21 -5.40
N TYR A 33 6.98 -16.94 -5.78
CA TYR A 33 5.99 -16.35 -6.67
C TYR A 33 6.32 -16.50 -8.16
N GLN A 34 7.53 -16.95 -8.49
CA GLN A 34 8.01 -17.17 -9.85
C GLN A 34 7.86 -15.91 -10.72
N TRP A 35 8.29 -14.78 -10.20
CA TRP A 35 8.32 -13.50 -10.92
C TRP A 35 9.72 -12.89 -10.87
N PRO A 36 10.00 -11.79 -11.58
CA PRO A 36 11.32 -11.16 -11.54
C PRO A 36 11.68 -10.61 -10.16
N ASP A 37 12.95 -10.72 -9.76
CA ASP A 37 13.46 -10.18 -8.48
C ASP A 37 13.24 -8.67 -8.38
N GLU A 38 13.34 -7.97 -9.52
CA GLU A 38 13.16 -6.53 -9.62
C GLU A 38 11.74 -6.13 -9.21
N LEU A 39 10.73 -6.95 -9.50
CA LEU A 39 9.35 -6.69 -9.07
C LEU A 39 9.24 -6.78 -7.55
N THR A 40 9.83 -7.80 -6.93
CA THR A 40 9.81 -7.95 -5.46
C THR A 40 10.50 -6.78 -4.77
N LEU A 41 11.68 -6.39 -5.26
CA LEU A 41 12.42 -5.25 -4.73
C LEU A 41 11.65 -3.94 -4.89
N PHE A 42 11.04 -3.74 -6.06
CA PHE A 42 10.18 -2.59 -6.32
C PHE A 42 8.99 -2.53 -5.36
N MET A 43 8.26 -3.65 -5.18
CA MET A 43 7.13 -3.74 -4.24
C MET A 43 7.56 -3.42 -2.81
N GLY A 44 8.69 -3.97 -2.36
CA GLY A 44 9.22 -3.69 -1.03
C GLY A 44 9.56 -2.21 -0.85
N PHE A 45 10.23 -1.60 -1.83
CA PHE A 45 10.61 -0.18 -1.78
C PHE A 45 9.40 0.76 -1.79
N ILE A 46 8.42 0.50 -2.65
CA ILE A 46 7.18 1.28 -2.72
C ILE A 46 6.41 1.20 -1.40
N ASN A 47 6.32 0.02 -0.79
CA ASN A 47 5.69 -0.15 0.52
C ASN A 47 6.38 0.65 1.63
N ILE A 48 7.72 0.71 1.64
CA ILE A 48 8.46 1.56 2.57
C ILE A 48 8.17 3.05 2.34
N MET A 49 8.25 3.51 1.08
CA MET A 49 7.97 4.90 0.73
C MET A 49 6.56 5.31 1.13
N TYR A 50 5.58 4.48 0.77
CA TYR A 50 4.18 4.70 1.10
C TYR A 50 3.96 4.70 2.62
N GLY A 51 4.50 3.70 3.32
CA GLY A 51 4.38 3.58 4.78
C GLY A 51 5.01 4.76 5.54
N CYS A 52 6.13 5.29 5.06
CA CYS A 52 6.73 6.53 5.57
C CYS A 52 5.83 7.75 5.34
N TYR A 53 5.22 7.87 4.15
CA TYR A 53 4.36 8.99 3.81
C TYR A 53 3.04 8.97 4.61
N SER A 54 2.35 7.83 4.68
CA SER A 54 1.17 7.66 5.54
C SER A 54 1.53 7.81 7.03
N GLY A 55 2.73 7.37 7.44
CA GLY A 55 3.24 7.55 8.80
C GLY A 55 3.44 9.01 9.18
N PHE A 56 3.99 9.83 8.29
CA PHE A 56 4.09 11.27 8.47
C PHE A 56 2.72 11.91 8.71
N ILE A 57 1.72 11.54 7.90
CA ILE A 57 0.33 12.00 8.05
C ILE A 57 -0.25 11.53 9.40
N SER A 58 -0.04 10.28 9.77
CA SER A 58 -0.49 9.71 11.05
C SER A 58 0.07 10.48 12.25
N ILE A 59 1.38 10.73 12.28
CA ILE A 59 2.05 11.50 13.34
C ILE A 59 1.44 12.90 13.45
N ARG A 60 1.25 13.59 12.32
CA ARG A 60 0.63 14.92 12.29
C ARG A 60 -0.78 14.91 12.85
N LEU A 61 -1.63 13.93 12.50
CA LEU A 61 -2.98 13.79 13.05
C LEU A 61 -2.97 13.47 14.55
N LEU A 62 -2.06 12.59 14.98
CA LEU A 62 -1.93 12.19 16.39
C LEU A 62 -1.56 13.38 17.26
N SER A 63 -0.62 14.21 16.81
CA SER A 63 -0.21 15.46 17.47
C SER A 63 -1.25 16.59 17.42
N GLY A 64 -2.39 16.38 16.76
CA GLY A 64 -3.45 17.41 16.62
C GLY A 64 -3.09 18.53 15.64
N ASN A 65 -2.06 18.34 14.82
CA ASN A 65 -1.67 19.32 13.82
C ASN A 65 -2.63 19.30 12.62
N PHE A 66 -2.76 20.45 11.97
CA PHE A 66 -3.50 20.57 10.73
C PHE A 66 -2.85 19.74 9.60
N ILE A 67 -3.69 19.10 8.80
CA ILE A 67 -3.31 18.35 7.59
C ILE A 67 -4.15 18.85 6.43
N LEU A 68 -3.45 19.12 5.33
CA LEU A 68 -4.02 19.49 4.05
C LEU A 68 -4.77 18.31 3.43
N LYS A 69 -5.95 18.59 2.85
CA LYS A 69 -6.78 17.58 2.15
C LYS A 69 -6.00 16.89 1.04
N GLU A 70 -5.14 17.65 0.36
CA GLU A 70 -4.29 17.23 -0.73
C GLU A 70 -3.41 16.04 -0.32
N ASN A 71 -2.93 16.01 0.93
CA ASN A 71 -2.09 14.91 1.41
C ASN A 71 -2.83 13.57 1.41
N VAL A 72 -4.13 13.59 1.74
CA VAL A 72 -4.99 12.40 1.74
C VAL A 72 -5.46 12.05 0.34
N ILE A 73 -5.70 13.06 -0.52
CA ILE A 73 -5.97 12.80 -1.94
C ILE A 73 -4.79 12.06 -2.57
N ILE A 74 -3.56 12.43 -2.24
CA ILE A 74 -2.35 11.74 -2.71
C ILE A 74 -2.33 10.28 -2.23
N LEU A 75 -2.72 9.97 -0.98
CA LEU A 75 -2.82 8.59 -0.49
C LEU A 75 -3.83 7.77 -1.31
N ILE A 76 -5.02 8.32 -1.50
CA ILE A 76 -6.10 7.68 -2.27
C ILE A 76 -5.63 7.40 -3.71
N LEU A 77 -4.98 8.39 -4.35
CA LEU A 77 -4.45 8.23 -5.69
C LEU A 77 -3.33 7.18 -5.74
N ALA A 78 -2.42 7.18 -4.77
CA ALA A 78 -1.35 6.19 -4.69
C ALA A 78 -1.92 4.76 -4.56
N ASN A 79 -2.92 4.56 -3.70
CA ASN A 79 -3.61 3.28 -3.55
C ASN A 79 -4.32 2.84 -4.84
N CYS A 80 -5.02 3.74 -5.51
CA CYS A 80 -5.66 3.46 -6.81
C CYS A 80 -4.64 3.10 -7.89
N LEU A 81 -3.52 3.83 -7.98
CA LEU A 81 -2.45 3.56 -8.94
C LEU A 81 -1.77 2.23 -8.65
N TRP A 82 -1.53 1.91 -7.38
CA TRP A 82 -0.96 0.63 -6.96
C TRP A 82 -1.89 -0.53 -7.31
N ALA A 83 -3.19 -0.40 -7.09
CA ALA A 83 -4.17 -1.41 -7.50
C ALA A 83 -4.14 -1.65 -9.01
N GLY A 84 -4.10 -0.58 -9.80
CA GLY A 84 -3.95 -0.64 -11.24
C GLY A 84 -2.67 -1.37 -11.65
N HIS A 85 -1.55 -1.08 -10.96
CA HIS A 85 -0.29 -1.79 -11.15
C HIS A 85 -0.44 -3.29 -10.84
N CYS A 86 -1.01 -3.66 -9.70
CA CYS A 86 -1.23 -5.06 -9.32
C CYS A 86 -2.03 -5.83 -10.37
N PHE A 87 -3.17 -5.29 -10.83
CA PHE A 87 -3.99 -5.95 -11.85
C PHE A 87 -3.31 -6.01 -13.22
N THR A 88 -2.54 -4.98 -13.58
CA THR A 88 -1.74 -5.00 -14.81
C THR A 88 -0.65 -6.08 -14.74
N GLN A 89 0.00 -6.23 -13.58
CA GLN A 89 1.01 -7.29 -13.37
C GLN A 89 0.38 -8.68 -13.42
N ILE A 90 -0.82 -8.89 -12.89
CA ILE A 90 -1.53 -10.18 -13.04
C ILE A 90 -1.68 -10.53 -14.53
N TRP A 91 -2.15 -9.59 -15.35
CA TRP A 91 -2.30 -9.83 -16.79
C TRP A 91 -0.96 -10.08 -17.50
N TYR A 92 0.09 -9.33 -17.13
CA TYR A 92 1.42 -9.46 -17.73
C TYR A 92 2.12 -10.78 -17.33
N LEU A 93 1.98 -11.20 -16.08
CA LEU A 93 2.71 -12.32 -15.48
C LEU A 93 1.93 -13.64 -15.48
N GLN A 94 0.67 -13.67 -15.92
CA GLN A 94 -0.22 -14.83 -15.83
C GLN A 94 0.36 -16.16 -16.37
N ASN A 95 1.29 -16.10 -17.32
CA ASN A 95 1.89 -17.28 -17.96
C ASN A 95 3.20 -17.74 -17.31
N ILE A 96 3.78 -16.94 -16.40
CA ILE A 96 5.10 -17.20 -15.81
C ILE A 96 5.06 -17.30 -14.28
N SER A 97 4.17 -16.55 -13.63
CA SER A 97 4.07 -16.54 -12.18
C SER A 97 3.24 -17.69 -11.64
N SER A 98 3.58 -18.10 -10.42
CA SER A 98 2.84 -19.11 -9.71
C SER A 98 1.44 -18.59 -9.33
N ILE A 99 0.50 -19.50 -9.11
CA ILE A 99 -0.85 -19.14 -8.63
C ILE A 99 -0.80 -18.34 -7.32
N TYR A 100 0.22 -18.58 -6.49
CA TYR A 100 0.44 -17.85 -5.25
C TYR A 100 0.83 -16.39 -5.52
N GLY A 101 1.73 -16.14 -6.47
CA GLY A 101 2.12 -14.78 -6.88
C GLY A 101 0.95 -14.00 -7.47
N LEU A 102 0.19 -14.62 -8.38
CA LEU A 102 -0.99 -13.98 -8.98
C LEU A 102 -2.09 -13.70 -7.94
N SER A 103 -2.31 -14.65 -7.02
CA SER A 103 -3.27 -14.47 -5.92
C SER A 103 -2.83 -13.35 -4.99
N GLN A 104 -1.54 -13.29 -4.63
CA GLN A 104 -0.99 -12.22 -3.81
C GLN A 104 -1.23 -10.84 -4.44
N LEU A 105 -0.94 -10.66 -5.74
CA LEU A 105 -1.23 -9.41 -6.45
C LEU A 105 -2.74 -9.09 -6.47
N GLY A 106 -3.59 -10.11 -6.63
CA GLY A 106 -5.04 -9.94 -6.60
C GLY A 106 -5.54 -9.46 -5.24
N PHE A 107 -5.08 -10.10 -4.16
CA PHE A 107 -5.41 -9.72 -2.79
C PHE A 107 -4.88 -8.33 -2.45
N GLU A 108 -3.64 -8.03 -2.82
CA GLU A 108 -3.02 -6.71 -2.64
C GLU A 108 -3.86 -5.63 -3.34
N GLY A 109 -4.18 -5.82 -4.63
CA GLY A 109 -4.98 -4.87 -5.40
C GLY A 109 -6.36 -4.60 -4.78
N ILE A 110 -7.07 -5.66 -4.37
CA ILE A 110 -8.37 -5.53 -3.69
C ILE A 110 -8.21 -4.80 -2.34
N TYR A 111 -7.18 -5.14 -1.59
CA TYR A 111 -6.90 -4.54 -0.28
C TYR A 111 -6.68 -3.03 -0.40
N VAL A 112 -5.80 -2.58 -1.30
CA VAL A 112 -5.51 -1.14 -1.43
C VAL A 112 -6.66 -0.34 -2.03
N ILE A 113 -7.52 -0.95 -2.87
CA ILE A 113 -8.78 -0.32 -3.30
C ILE A 113 -9.73 -0.14 -2.11
N GLY A 114 -9.82 -1.16 -1.25
CA GLY A 114 -10.56 -1.07 0.00
C GLY A 114 -10.05 0.07 0.87
N LEU A 115 -8.73 0.21 1.03
CA LEU A 115 -8.12 1.33 1.75
C LEU A 115 -8.45 2.68 1.14
N ALA A 116 -8.29 2.85 -0.18
CA ALA A 116 -8.65 4.08 -0.88
C ALA A 116 -10.10 4.50 -0.62
N TYR A 117 -11.03 3.52 -0.64
CA TYR A 117 -12.43 3.77 -0.29
C TYR A 117 -12.62 4.22 1.16
N LEU A 118 -11.96 3.54 2.12
CA LEU A 118 -12.03 3.89 3.53
C LEU A 118 -11.46 5.29 3.79
N GLU A 119 -10.36 5.65 3.14
CA GLU A 119 -9.75 6.99 3.22
C GLU A 119 -10.68 8.06 2.64
N ALA A 120 -11.23 7.83 1.45
CA ALA A 120 -12.17 8.75 0.81
C ALA A 120 -13.45 8.96 1.64
N LYS A 121 -13.95 7.89 2.27
CA LYS A 121 -15.21 7.94 3.03
C LYS A 121 -15.05 8.48 4.44
N PHE A 122 -13.98 8.10 5.15
CA PHE A 122 -13.86 8.35 6.58
C PHE A 122 -12.80 9.38 6.94
N LEU A 123 -11.83 9.65 6.08
CA LEU A 123 -10.73 10.56 6.35
C LEU A 123 -10.89 11.90 5.63
N LEU A 124 -11.11 11.86 4.31
CA LEU A 124 -11.21 13.07 3.49
C LEU A 124 -12.28 14.07 3.95
N PRO A 125 -13.51 13.67 4.34
CA PRO A 125 -14.57 14.62 4.71
C PRO A 125 -14.32 15.39 6.02
N TYR A 126 -13.36 14.93 6.82
CA TYR A 126 -13.08 15.48 8.15
C TYR A 126 -11.87 16.40 8.19
N LEU A 127 -11.14 16.49 7.09
CA LEU A 127 -10.14 17.52 6.90
C LEU A 127 -10.85 18.82 6.50
N LYS A 128 -10.39 19.95 7.05
CA LYS A 128 -10.93 21.28 6.71
C LYS A 128 -10.31 21.79 5.43
#